data_AF-A0AAJ7WBF4-F1
#
_entry.id   AF-A0AAJ7WBF4-F1
#
_cell.length_a   1.000
_cell.length_b   1.000
_cell.length_c   1.000
_cell.angle_alpha   90.00
_cell.angle_beta   90.00
_cell.angle_gamma   90.00
#
_symmetry.space_group_name_H-M   'P 1'
#
loop_
_entity.id
_entity.type
_entity.pdbx_description
1 polymer ?
#
loop_
_entity_poly.entity_id
_entity_poly.type
_entity_poly.pdbx_seq_one_letter_code
_entity_poly.pdbx_strand_id
1 'polypeptide(L)'
;MHMRQVCKEEEEAIRVDLHEGCGRTKLFWILALADSRTLKALVEFRDGSPRKPVGATSGICRFCGTTGNTGLLAVGNICADHDCQEHGKNACSKVHPCGHICGGVRNEKTCLPCLHRCLPGSNLKQDADDMCMICFTEALSAAPAIQLQCGHVFHLHCCRHVLMKRWVGPRITFGFSLCPICKVPMEHPTLADQLISIKELYEDVRRKALMRLEYEGLHKAEAAFGASGRYHQDPAAYAMERYAYYVCYKCQKAYYGGEARCDAQVGGETFDPTELVCGGCSDVARAQMCPKHGADFLEYKCRYCCSVAVFFCFGTTHFCKPCHDDFHRVTTIPKGELPSCPAGPKAKQLEGDECPLHVKHPSTGEEFALGCGICRNPHTF
;
A
#
# COMPACT_ATOMS: atom_id res chain seq x y z
N MET A 1 -27.13 -53.28 -8.99
CA MET A 1 -26.56 -53.15 -10.34
C MET A 1 -25.99 -51.75 -10.44
N HIS A 2 -24.66 -51.58 -10.29
CA HIS A 2 -24.02 -50.26 -10.24
C HIS A 2 -23.78 -49.79 -11.68
N MET A 3 -24.57 -48.84 -12.15
CA MET A 3 -24.45 -48.32 -13.51
C MET A 3 -23.37 -47.23 -13.52
N ARG A 4 -22.16 -47.58 -13.98
CA ARG A 4 -21.07 -46.62 -14.19
C ARG A 4 -21.21 -46.04 -15.59
N GLN A 5 -21.76 -44.84 -15.68
CA GLN A 5 -21.80 -44.09 -16.92
C GLN A 5 -20.50 -43.28 -17.04
N VAL A 6 -19.59 -43.74 -17.89
CA VAL A 6 -18.42 -42.95 -18.28
C VAL A 6 -18.87 -42.07 -19.43
N CYS A 7 -19.23 -40.81 -19.14
CA CYS A 7 -19.42 -39.81 -20.17
C CYS A 7 -18.05 -39.50 -20.78
N LYS A 8 -17.80 -40.06 -21.97
CA LYS A 8 -16.78 -39.55 -22.89
C LYS A 8 -17.39 -38.35 -23.62
N GLU A 9 -17.40 -37.20 -22.97
CA GLU A 9 -17.28 -35.94 -23.71
C GLU A 9 -15.86 -35.46 -23.49
N GLU A 10 -15.18 -35.06 -24.55
CA GLU A 10 -13.83 -34.51 -24.52
C GLU A 10 -13.85 -33.18 -23.74
N GLU A 11 -13.89 -33.25 -22.40
CA GLU A 11 -13.83 -32.06 -21.55
C GLU A 11 -12.37 -31.56 -21.49
N GLU A 12 -12.22 -30.30 -21.89
CA GLU A 12 -10.97 -29.57 -22.03
C GLU A 12 -9.99 -29.82 -20.88
N ALA A 13 -8.73 -30.11 -21.23
CA ALA A 13 -7.67 -30.47 -20.30
C ALA A 13 -7.60 -29.53 -19.09
N ILE A 14 -7.44 -30.11 -17.89
CA ILE A 14 -7.16 -29.37 -16.65
C ILE A 14 -5.94 -28.47 -16.88
N ARG A 15 -6.14 -27.16 -16.79
CA ARG A 15 -5.03 -26.20 -16.83
C ARG A 15 -4.68 -25.81 -15.41
N VAL A 16 -3.50 -26.24 -14.98
CA VAL A 16 -2.88 -25.80 -13.74
C VAL A 16 -1.73 -24.87 -14.12
N ASP A 17 -1.90 -23.58 -13.85
CA ASP A 17 -0.88 -22.57 -14.04
C ASP A 17 -0.32 -22.18 -12.67
N LEU A 18 0.97 -22.45 -12.46
CA LEU A 18 1.69 -21.96 -11.29
C LEU A 18 2.53 -20.77 -11.74
N HIS A 19 2.17 -19.58 -11.28
CA HIS A 19 2.92 -18.37 -11.62
C HIS A 19 3.18 -17.52 -10.37
N GLU A 20 4.46 -17.29 -10.07
CA GLU A 20 4.92 -16.31 -9.07
C GLU A 20 4.32 -16.47 -7.65
N GLY A 21 4.00 -17.69 -7.23
CA GLY A 21 3.41 -17.99 -5.92
C GLY A 21 1.89 -17.91 -5.88
N CYS A 22 1.24 -17.68 -7.04
CA CYS A 22 -0.18 -17.92 -7.25
C CYS A 22 -0.37 -19.26 -7.98
N GLY A 23 -1.15 -20.16 -7.36
CA GLY A 23 -1.64 -21.37 -8.00
C GLY A 23 -3.01 -21.12 -8.59
N ARG A 24 -3.14 -21.35 -9.90
CA ARG A 24 -4.39 -21.28 -10.64
C ARG A 24 -4.75 -22.67 -11.15
N THR A 25 -5.94 -23.13 -10.82
CA THR A 25 -6.51 -24.36 -11.40
C THR A 25 -7.83 -24.01 -12.07
N LYS A 26 -7.91 -24.26 -13.39
CA LYS A 26 -9.11 -24.02 -14.17
C LYS A 26 -9.67 -25.35 -14.68
N LEU A 27 -10.91 -25.62 -14.28
CA LEU A 27 -11.80 -26.65 -14.81
C LEU A 27 -13.01 -25.97 -15.47
N PHE A 28 -13.80 -26.72 -16.25
CA PHE A 28 -14.99 -26.14 -16.89
C PHE A 28 -16.04 -25.64 -15.88
N TRP A 29 -16.10 -26.24 -14.68
CA TRP A 29 -17.06 -25.93 -13.61
C TRP A 29 -16.42 -25.31 -12.37
N ILE A 30 -15.10 -25.15 -12.32
CA ILE A 30 -14.37 -24.56 -11.17
C ILE A 30 -13.23 -23.67 -11.65
N LEU A 31 -13.11 -22.49 -11.04
CA LEU A 31 -11.88 -21.71 -11.01
C LEU A 31 -11.40 -21.64 -9.56
N ALA A 32 -10.20 -22.15 -9.30
CA ALA A 32 -9.54 -22.02 -8.01
C ALA A 32 -8.27 -21.17 -8.17
N LEU A 33 -8.15 -20.15 -7.33
CA LEU A 33 -7.00 -19.26 -7.23
C LEU A 33 -6.51 -19.25 -5.79
N ALA A 34 -5.22 -19.50 -5.59
CA ALA A 34 -4.59 -19.40 -4.28
C ALA A 34 -3.30 -18.59 -4.40
N ASP A 35 -3.15 -17.54 -3.61
CA ASP A 35 -1.96 -16.73 -3.53
C ASP A 35 -1.27 -16.97 -2.18
N SER A 36 -0.12 -17.65 -2.24
CA SER A 36 0.69 -18.03 -1.08
C SER A 36 1.33 -16.85 -0.35
N ARG A 37 1.46 -15.67 -0.99
CA ARG A 37 2.08 -14.49 -0.39
C ARG A 37 1.07 -13.66 0.39
N THR A 38 -0.14 -13.55 -0.13
CA THR A 38 -1.23 -12.80 0.50
C THR A 38 -2.11 -13.67 1.38
N LEU A 39 -1.91 -15.00 1.35
CA LEU A 39 -2.73 -15.99 2.04
C LEU A 39 -4.23 -15.87 1.69
N LYS A 40 -4.51 -15.41 0.47
CA LYS A 40 -5.86 -15.32 -0.07
C LYS A 40 -6.11 -16.47 -1.01
N ALA A 41 -7.29 -17.08 -0.89
CA ALA A 41 -7.77 -18.09 -1.81
C ALA A 41 -9.21 -17.76 -2.21
N LEU A 42 -9.54 -18.08 -3.46
CA LEU A 42 -10.87 -17.95 -4.03
C LEU A 42 -11.18 -19.24 -4.77
N VAL A 43 -12.37 -19.79 -4.52
CA VAL A 43 -12.93 -20.89 -5.30
C VAL A 43 -14.27 -20.42 -5.84
N GLU A 44 -14.37 -20.35 -7.15
CA GLU A 44 -15.59 -20.01 -7.86
C GLU A 44 -16.11 -21.26 -8.58
N PHE A 45 -17.37 -21.62 -8.34
CA PHE A 45 -18.07 -22.66 -9.07
C PHE A 45 -18.80 -22.04 -10.25
N ARG A 46 -18.50 -22.51 -11.46
CA ARG A 46 -19.10 -22.04 -12.71
C ARG A 46 -20.25 -22.97 -13.08
N ASP A 47 -21.48 -22.49 -12.94
CA ASP A 47 -22.65 -23.14 -13.51
C ASP A 47 -22.78 -22.72 -14.99
N GLY A 48 -22.31 -23.57 -15.91
CA GLY A 48 -22.62 -23.42 -17.33
C GLY A 48 -21.57 -23.96 -18.30
N SER A 49 -22.04 -24.35 -19.49
CA SER A 49 -21.22 -24.73 -20.64
C SER A 49 -20.29 -23.59 -21.09
N PRO A 50 -19.11 -23.91 -21.65
CA PRO A 50 -18.13 -22.90 -22.09
C PRO A 50 -18.77 -21.93 -23.07
N ARG A 51 -18.82 -20.64 -22.67
CA ARG A 51 -19.36 -19.57 -23.51
C ARG A 51 -18.43 -19.39 -24.70
N LYS A 52 -18.94 -19.62 -25.91
CA LYS A 52 -18.23 -19.39 -27.17
C LYS A 52 -17.62 -17.98 -27.19
N PRO A 53 -16.44 -17.76 -27.82
CA PRO A 53 -15.84 -16.44 -27.91
C PRO A 53 -16.78 -15.50 -28.67
N VAL A 54 -17.37 -14.56 -27.93
CA VAL A 54 -18.35 -13.62 -28.46
C VAL A 54 -17.60 -12.44 -29.08
N GLY A 55 -17.48 -12.45 -30.41
CA GLY A 55 -17.43 -11.19 -31.17
C GLY A 55 -18.72 -10.40 -30.94
N ALA A 56 -18.73 -9.08 -31.13
CA ALA A 56 -19.81 -8.17 -30.75
C ALA A 56 -21.24 -8.67 -31.15
N THR A 57 -21.90 -9.42 -30.28
CA THR A 57 -23.31 -9.79 -30.45
C THR A 57 -24.14 -8.75 -29.72
N SER A 58 -24.96 -8.01 -30.46
CA SER A 58 -26.08 -7.28 -29.90
C SER A 58 -26.87 -8.20 -28.96
N GLY A 59 -27.32 -7.68 -27.83
CA GLY A 59 -28.16 -8.41 -26.89
C GLY A 59 -27.44 -9.07 -25.71
N ILE A 60 -26.12 -8.90 -25.58
CA ILE A 60 -25.36 -9.33 -24.39
C ILE A 60 -24.49 -8.17 -23.89
N CYS A 61 -24.56 -7.87 -22.60
CA CYS A 61 -23.69 -6.87 -21.97
C CYS A 61 -22.26 -7.38 -21.92
N ARG A 62 -21.34 -6.57 -22.44
CA ARG A 62 -19.90 -6.79 -22.45
C ARG A 62 -19.29 -7.01 -21.07
N PHE A 63 -19.85 -6.38 -20.03
CA PHE A 63 -19.25 -6.32 -18.70
C PHE A 63 -19.87 -7.32 -17.73
N CYS A 64 -21.18 -7.18 -17.47
CA CYS A 64 -21.89 -8.06 -16.54
C CYS A 64 -22.46 -9.35 -17.18
N GLY A 65 -22.43 -9.46 -18.52
CA GLY A 65 -22.98 -10.62 -19.23
C GLY A 65 -24.51 -10.71 -19.27
N THR A 66 -25.25 -9.72 -18.75
CA THR A 66 -26.72 -9.68 -18.84
C THR A 66 -27.16 -9.71 -20.29
N THR A 67 -28.14 -10.56 -20.61
CA THR A 67 -28.72 -10.66 -21.95
C THR A 67 -30.05 -9.92 -22.02
N GLY A 68 -30.37 -9.36 -23.18
CA GLY A 68 -31.63 -8.65 -23.38
C GLY A 68 -31.84 -8.19 -24.81
N ASN A 69 -33.06 -8.35 -25.32
CA ASN A 69 -33.43 -7.96 -26.68
C ASN A 69 -34.19 -6.60 -26.73
N THR A 70 -34.16 -5.84 -25.64
CA THR A 70 -34.87 -4.56 -25.48
C THR A 70 -33.92 -3.46 -25.00
N GLY A 71 -34.28 -2.19 -25.23
CA GLY A 71 -33.50 -1.04 -24.77
C GLY A 71 -32.09 -0.94 -25.36
N LEU A 72 -31.11 -0.52 -24.55
CA LEU A 72 -29.73 -0.30 -25.00
C LEU A 72 -29.02 -1.57 -25.51
N LEU A 73 -29.40 -2.75 -25.02
CA LEU A 73 -28.84 -4.03 -25.47
C LEU A 73 -29.43 -4.50 -26.81
N ALA A 74 -30.58 -3.99 -27.24
CA ALA A 74 -31.16 -4.36 -28.53
C ALA A 74 -30.30 -3.87 -29.71
N VAL A 75 -29.62 -2.74 -29.54
CA VAL A 75 -28.82 -2.08 -30.58
C VAL A 75 -27.32 -2.07 -30.24
N GLY A 76 -26.97 -2.24 -28.97
CA GLY A 76 -25.60 -2.23 -28.47
C GLY A 76 -25.22 -3.48 -27.68
N ASN A 77 -24.09 -3.38 -26.96
CA ASN A 77 -23.53 -4.47 -26.16
C ASN A 77 -23.20 -4.00 -24.72
N ILE A 78 -23.84 -2.94 -24.22
CA ILE A 78 -23.67 -2.44 -22.85
C ILE A 78 -25.07 -2.20 -22.27
N CYS A 79 -25.37 -2.80 -21.12
CA CYS A 79 -26.69 -2.67 -20.48
C CYS A 79 -26.86 -1.32 -19.79
N ALA A 80 -28.08 -0.99 -19.38
CA ALA A 80 -28.40 0.29 -18.72
C ALA A 80 -27.88 0.41 -17.28
N ASP A 81 -27.22 -0.63 -16.76
CA ASP A 81 -26.60 -0.59 -15.43
C ASP A 81 -25.54 0.52 -15.35
N HIS A 82 -25.55 1.25 -14.23
CA HIS A 82 -24.70 2.42 -14.03
C HIS A 82 -23.20 2.10 -14.19
N ASP A 83 -22.75 0.99 -13.61
CA ASP A 83 -21.33 0.63 -13.59
C ASP A 83 -20.89 0.17 -14.98
N CYS A 84 -21.75 -0.60 -15.67
CA CYS A 84 -21.52 -0.99 -17.05
C CYS A 84 -21.43 0.23 -18.01
N GLN A 85 -22.27 1.25 -17.80
CA GLN A 85 -22.21 2.49 -18.57
C GLN A 85 -20.91 3.27 -18.29
N GLU A 86 -20.48 3.36 -17.02
CA GLU A 86 -19.25 4.04 -16.65
C GLU A 86 -18.00 3.32 -17.18
N HIS A 87 -18.00 1.99 -17.13
CA HIS A 87 -17.01 1.15 -17.81
C HIS A 87 -16.98 1.42 -19.31
N GLY A 88 -18.15 1.51 -19.96
CA GLY A 88 -18.28 1.82 -21.39
C GLY A 88 -17.65 3.14 -21.82
N LYS A 89 -17.74 4.19 -20.99
CA LYS A 89 -17.09 5.49 -21.25
C LYS A 89 -15.57 5.34 -21.33
N ASN A 90 -14.98 4.50 -20.48
CA ASN A 90 -13.54 4.33 -20.37
C ASN A 90 -12.98 3.17 -21.21
N ALA A 91 -13.83 2.29 -21.75
CA ALA A 91 -13.37 1.12 -22.51
C ALA A 91 -12.87 1.47 -23.90
N CYS A 92 -11.88 0.72 -24.36
CA CYS A 92 -11.49 0.74 -25.77
C CYS A 92 -12.64 0.20 -26.64
N SER A 93 -12.90 0.89 -27.76
CA SER A 93 -13.92 0.50 -28.75
C SER A 93 -13.35 -0.25 -29.95
N LYS A 94 -12.04 -0.53 -29.96
CA LYS A 94 -11.37 -1.25 -31.06
C LYS A 94 -11.61 -2.76 -30.94
N VAL A 95 -11.54 -3.44 -32.08
CA VAL A 95 -11.58 -4.90 -32.19
C VAL A 95 -10.20 -5.37 -32.65
N HIS A 96 -9.67 -6.41 -32.01
CA HIS A 96 -8.40 -7.01 -32.40
C HIS A 96 -8.51 -7.75 -33.74
N PRO A 97 -7.38 -8.02 -34.43
CA PRO A 97 -7.38 -8.84 -35.65
C PRO A 97 -7.98 -10.24 -35.47
N CYS A 98 -7.97 -10.78 -34.25
CA CYS A 98 -8.60 -12.06 -33.92
C CYS A 98 -10.13 -11.97 -33.72
N GLY A 99 -10.76 -10.81 -33.93
CA GLY A 99 -12.21 -10.61 -33.81
C GLY A 99 -12.73 -10.29 -32.41
N HIS A 100 -11.88 -10.37 -31.38
CA HIS A 100 -12.28 -10.02 -30.01
C HIS A 100 -12.25 -8.50 -29.76
N ILE A 101 -13.23 -8.01 -29.01
CA ILE A 101 -13.26 -6.61 -28.55
C ILE A 101 -12.08 -6.38 -27.60
N CYS A 102 -11.36 -5.27 -27.77
CA CYS A 102 -10.25 -4.92 -26.91
C CYS A 102 -10.71 -4.67 -25.47
N GLY A 103 -10.22 -5.46 -24.51
CA GLY A 103 -10.47 -5.29 -23.07
C GLY A 103 -9.77 -4.10 -22.42
N GLY A 104 -8.98 -3.35 -23.20
CA GLY A 104 -8.19 -2.20 -22.76
C GLY A 104 -9.00 -0.92 -22.56
N VAL A 105 -8.27 0.18 -22.40
CA VAL A 105 -8.81 1.51 -22.09
C VAL A 105 -8.88 2.36 -23.36
N ARG A 106 -9.84 3.30 -23.40
CA ARG A 106 -10.00 4.25 -24.49
C ARG A 106 -8.74 5.11 -24.66
N ASN A 107 -8.37 5.37 -25.91
CA ASN A 107 -7.26 6.26 -26.30
C ASN A 107 -5.85 5.83 -25.85
N GLU A 108 -5.64 4.56 -25.48
CA GLU A 108 -4.28 4.05 -25.30
C GLU A 108 -3.52 4.03 -26.63
N LYS A 109 -2.23 4.41 -26.58
CA LYS A 109 -1.34 4.39 -27.74
C LYS A 109 -1.25 2.98 -28.34
N THR A 110 -1.09 1.99 -27.47
CA THR A 110 -1.08 0.58 -27.79
C THR A 110 -2.24 -0.07 -27.06
N CYS A 111 -3.08 -0.82 -27.77
CA CYS A 111 -4.18 -1.55 -27.13
C CYS A 111 -3.61 -2.63 -26.21
N LEU A 112 -4.28 -2.87 -25.08
CA LEU A 112 -4.09 -4.07 -24.28
C LEU A 112 -4.08 -5.31 -25.18
N PRO A 113 -3.10 -6.23 -25.07
CA PRO A 113 -3.12 -7.47 -25.84
C PRO A 113 -4.42 -8.25 -25.59
N CYS A 114 -4.90 -9.00 -26.58
CA CYS A 114 -6.16 -9.72 -26.46
C CYS A 114 -6.12 -10.68 -25.26
N LEU A 115 -7.03 -10.49 -24.31
CA LEU A 115 -7.12 -11.27 -23.07
C LEU A 115 -7.46 -12.75 -23.30
N HIS A 116 -7.91 -13.12 -24.49
CA HIS A 116 -8.13 -14.52 -24.90
C HIS A 116 -6.86 -15.19 -25.45
N ARG A 117 -5.69 -14.52 -25.37
CA ARG A 117 -4.36 -15.03 -25.77
C ARG A 117 -4.31 -15.58 -27.21
N CYS A 118 -5.06 -14.96 -28.12
CA CYS A 118 -5.17 -15.43 -29.51
C CYS A 118 -3.91 -15.18 -30.35
N LEU A 119 -3.00 -14.30 -29.92
CA LEU A 119 -1.79 -13.96 -30.64
C LEU A 119 -0.56 -14.51 -29.90
N PRO A 120 0.31 -15.28 -30.58
CA PRO A 120 1.58 -15.73 -29.99
C PRO A 120 2.49 -14.53 -29.73
N GLY A 121 3.22 -14.55 -28.60
CA GLY A 121 4.18 -13.49 -28.23
C GLY A 121 3.62 -12.37 -27.33
N SER A 122 2.38 -12.47 -26.85
CA SER A 122 1.89 -11.54 -25.82
C SER A 122 2.50 -11.87 -24.45
N ASN A 123 3.07 -10.88 -23.75
CA ASN A 123 3.57 -11.02 -22.37
C ASN A 123 2.45 -11.02 -21.31
N LEU A 124 1.23 -11.43 -21.68
CA LEU A 124 0.11 -11.51 -20.76
C LEU A 124 0.32 -12.65 -19.77
N LYS A 125 0.34 -12.30 -18.47
CA LYS A 125 0.39 -13.29 -17.38
C LYS A 125 -1.00 -13.79 -16.97
N GLN A 126 -2.05 -13.05 -17.33
CA GLN A 126 -3.46 -13.30 -16.99
C GLN A 126 -4.33 -13.31 -18.25
N ASP A 127 -5.50 -13.93 -18.19
CA ASP A 127 -6.49 -13.96 -19.27
C ASP A 127 -7.84 -13.32 -18.86
N ALA A 128 -8.80 -13.33 -19.78
CA ALA A 128 -10.11 -12.68 -19.63
C ALA A 128 -10.93 -13.18 -18.43
N ASP A 129 -10.71 -14.43 -18.03
CA ASP A 129 -11.47 -15.14 -17.00
C ASP A 129 -10.79 -15.05 -15.62
N ASP A 130 -9.57 -14.53 -15.56
CA ASP A 130 -8.88 -14.31 -14.28
C ASP A 130 -9.56 -13.19 -13.50
N MET A 131 -9.63 -13.38 -12.19
CA MET A 131 -10.14 -12.35 -11.29
C MET A 131 -9.12 -11.23 -11.13
N CYS A 132 -9.60 -9.99 -11.07
CA CYS A 132 -8.74 -8.87 -10.73
C CYS A 132 -8.28 -9.01 -9.27
N MET A 133 -6.97 -9.16 -9.05
CA MET A 133 -6.37 -9.37 -7.72
C MET A 133 -6.32 -8.08 -6.86
N ILE A 134 -7.13 -7.07 -7.20
CA ILE A 134 -7.41 -5.89 -6.37
C ILE A 134 -8.82 -5.97 -5.79
N CYS A 135 -9.84 -6.11 -6.64
CA CYS A 135 -11.23 -6.21 -6.17
C CYS A 135 -11.58 -7.62 -5.66
N PHE A 136 -11.00 -8.66 -6.26
CA PHE A 136 -11.33 -10.08 -6.00
C PHE A 136 -12.81 -10.44 -6.26
N THR A 137 -13.59 -9.55 -6.88
CA THR A 137 -15.03 -9.72 -7.10
C THR A 137 -15.41 -9.91 -8.55
N GLU A 138 -14.57 -9.48 -9.50
CA GLU A 138 -14.91 -9.51 -10.92
C GLU A 138 -13.73 -9.98 -11.79
N ALA A 139 -14.06 -10.66 -12.89
CA ALA A 139 -13.10 -11.08 -13.91
C ALA A 139 -12.50 -9.87 -14.65
N LEU A 140 -11.29 -10.02 -15.19
CA LEU A 140 -10.60 -8.96 -15.93
C LEU A 140 -11.37 -8.48 -17.16
N SER A 141 -12.19 -9.34 -17.77
CA SER A 141 -13.06 -8.97 -18.90
C SER A 141 -14.27 -8.12 -18.52
N ALA A 142 -14.66 -8.11 -17.24
CA ALA A 142 -15.86 -7.42 -16.75
C ALA A 142 -15.70 -5.89 -16.65
N ALA A 143 -14.49 -5.34 -16.81
CA ALA A 143 -14.25 -3.90 -16.85
C ALA A 143 -13.01 -3.56 -17.68
N PRO A 144 -12.80 -2.29 -18.09
CA PRO A 144 -11.59 -1.87 -18.79
C PRO A 144 -10.34 -2.15 -17.95
N ALA A 145 -9.41 -2.89 -18.53
CA ALA A 145 -8.20 -3.36 -17.87
C ALA A 145 -6.93 -2.76 -18.48
N ILE A 146 -5.86 -2.71 -17.68
CA ILE A 146 -4.53 -2.25 -18.09
C ILE A 146 -3.50 -3.32 -17.75
N GLN A 147 -2.48 -3.45 -18.60
CA GLN A 147 -1.31 -4.29 -18.32
C GLN A 147 -0.21 -3.40 -17.74
N LEU A 148 0.15 -3.63 -16.48
CA LEU A 148 1.28 -2.95 -15.86
C LEU A 148 2.59 -3.36 -16.56
N GLN A 149 3.65 -2.56 -16.39
CA GLN A 149 4.98 -2.86 -16.95
C GLN A 149 5.50 -4.26 -16.56
N CYS A 150 5.12 -4.77 -15.38
CA CYS A 150 5.50 -6.11 -14.91
C CYS A 150 4.74 -7.27 -15.59
N GLY A 151 3.81 -6.97 -16.51
CA GLY A 151 3.03 -7.93 -17.30
C GLY A 151 1.69 -8.34 -16.70
N HIS A 152 1.42 -8.01 -15.43
CA HIS A 152 0.15 -8.29 -14.76
C HIS A 152 -0.95 -7.32 -15.17
N VAL A 153 -2.18 -7.82 -15.17
CA VAL A 153 -3.37 -7.13 -15.63
C VAL A 153 -4.34 -6.89 -14.48
N PHE A 154 -4.89 -5.68 -14.42
CA PHE A 154 -5.85 -5.25 -13.41
C PHE A 154 -6.86 -4.30 -14.06
N HIS A 155 -8.05 -4.17 -13.47
CA HIS A 155 -8.98 -3.12 -13.88
C HIS A 155 -8.38 -1.74 -13.62
N LEU A 156 -8.58 -0.80 -14.56
CA LEU A 156 -8.08 0.57 -14.43
C LEU A 156 -8.62 1.26 -13.17
N HIS A 157 -9.92 1.12 -12.92
CA HIS A 157 -10.58 1.77 -11.79
C HIS A 157 -10.05 1.24 -10.45
N CYS A 158 -9.77 -0.07 -10.36
CA CYS A 158 -9.15 -0.71 -9.21
C CYS A 158 -7.76 -0.12 -8.91
N CYS A 159 -6.90 -0.02 -9.93
CA CYS A 159 -5.57 0.59 -9.79
C CYS A 159 -5.67 2.03 -9.29
N ARG A 160 -6.54 2.85 -9.90
CA ARG A 160 -6.75 4.24 -9.49
C ARG A 160 -7.22 4.35 -8.05
N HIS A 161 -8.19 3.53 -7.66
CA HIS A 161 -8.74 3.53 -6.31
C HIS A 161 -7.70 3.23 -5.25
N VAL A 162 -6.87 2.20 -5.45
CA VAL A 162 -5.79 1.84 -4.53
C VAL A 162 -4.76 2.97 -4.41
N LEU A 163 -4.35 3.56 -5.54
CA LEU A 163 -3.39 4.67 -5.53
C LEU A 163 -3.94 5.94 -4.86
N MET A 164 -5.24 6.22 -5.02
CA MET A 164 -5.91 7.36 -4.36
C MET A 164 -6.09 7.13 -2.85
N LYS A 165 -6.43 5.91 -2.43
CA LYS A 165 -6.58 5.56 -1.01
C LYS A 165 -5.26 5.53 -0.24
N ARG A 166 -4.13 5.36 -0.93
CA ARG A 166 -2.78 5.32 -0.34
C ARG A 166 -2.62 4.19 0.69
N TRP A 167 -2.01 4.47 1.83
CA TRP A 167 -1.73 3.52 2.89
C TRP A 167 -2.80 3.56 4.00
N VAL A 168 -2.86 2.49 4.78
CA VAL A 168 -3.70 2.39 5.97
C VAL A 168 -2.90 2.79 7.20
N GLY A 169 -3.52 3.53 8.10
CA GLY A 169 -2.92 3.97 9.36
C GLY A 169 -2.06 5.24 9.23
N PRO A 170 -1.49 5.71 10.35
CA PRO A 170 -0.79 7.00 10.40
C PRO A 170 0.61 6.95 9.76
N ARG A 171 1.28 5.79 9.81
CA ARG A 171 2.62 5.60 9.27
C ARG A 171 2.58 5.52 7.75
N ILE A 172 3.41 6.32 7.09
CA ILE A 172 3.62 6.27 5.64
C ILE A 172 4.21 4.90 5.27
N THR A 173 3.50 4.19 4.38
CA THR A 173 4.00 2.96 3.75
C THR A 173 3.68 3.01 2.26
N PHE A 174 4.45 2.29 1.43
CA PHE A 174 4.33 2.33 -0.03
C PHE A 174 3.89 1.00 -0.66
N GLY A 175 3.42 0.05 0.15
CA GLY A 175 2.97 -1.25 -0.35
C GLY A 175 1.79 -1.15 -1.34
N PHE A 176 0.95 -0.12 -1.18
CA PHE A 176 -0.22 0.13 -2.03
C PHE A 176 0.15 0.51 -3.48
N SER A 177 1.34 1.04 -3.72
CA SER A 177 1.82 1.40 -5.06
C SER A 177 2.60 0.27 -5.75
N LEU A 178 2.60 -0.93 -5.15
CA LEU A 178 3.23 -2.13 -5.71
C LEU A 178 2.17 -3.05 -6.32
N CYS A 179 2.56 -3.78 -7.37
CA CYS A 179 1.72 -4.81 -7.98
C CYS A 179 1.28 -5.83 -6.92
N PRO A 180 -0.04 -6.08 -6.74
CA PRO A 180 -0.54 -7.04 -5.75
C PRO A 180 0.05 -8.45 -5.88
N ILE A 181 0.44 -8.86 -7.09
CA ILE A 181 0.98 -10.20 -7.39
C ILE A 181 2.51 -10.23 -7.17
N CYS A 182 3.27 -9.51 -7.99
CA CYS A 182 4.74 -9.63 -8.00
C CYS A 182 5.49 -8.62 -7.13
N LYS A 183 4.79 -7.64 -6.56
CA LYS A 183 5.35 -6.54 -5.74
C LYS A 183 6.30 -5.58 -6.47
N VAL A 184 6.43 -5.66 -7.79
CA VAL A 184 7.09 -4.62 -8.61
C VAL A 184 6.24 -3.34 -8.58
N PRO A 185 6.85 -2.13 -8.54
CA PRO A 185 6.11 -0.87 -8.60
C PRO A 185 5.09 -0.82 -9.75
N MET A 186 3.90 -0.29 -9.47
CA MET A 186 2.87 -0.10 -10.48
C MET A 186 3.29 1.02 -11.43
N GLU A 187 3.50 0.67 -12.70
CA GLU A 187 3.83 1.63 -13.75
C GLU A 187 2.91 1.41 -14.94
N HIS A 188 2.21 2.49 -15.33
CA HIS A 188 1.37 2.54 -16.52
C HIS A 188 1.07 4.00 -16.91
N PRO A 189 1.08 4.39 -18.20
CA PRO A 189 0.84 5.77 -18.62
C PRO A 189 -0.48 6.39 -18.11
N THR A 190 -1.55 5.60 -18.03
CA THR A 190 -2.88 6.09 -17.56
C THR A 190 -2.98 6.27 -16.04
N LEU A 191 -1.92 5.91 -15.30
CA LEU A 191 -1.76 6.10 -13.86
C LEU A 191 -0.72 7.19 -13.52
N ALA A 192 -0.10 7.82 -14.52
CA ALA A 192 1.03 8.73 -14.33
C ALA A 192 0.69 9.87 -13.35
N ASP A 193 -0.48 10.48 -13.50
CA ASP A 193 -0.92 11.60 -12.66
C ASP A 193 -0.99 11.23 -11.17
N GLN A 194 -1.55 10.05 -10.86
CA GLN A 194 -1.59 9.55 -9.48
C GLN A 194 -0.18 9.22 -8.96
N LEU A 195 0.67 8.63 -9.80
CA LEU A 195 1.99 8.14 -9.42
C LEU A 195 2.99 9.28 -9.15
N ILE A 196 2.85 10.46 -9.76
CA ILE A 196 3.76 11.60 -9.55
C ILE A 196 3.87 11.94 -8.06
N SER A 197 2.75 12.24 -7.40
CA SER A 197 2.75 12.63 -5.98
C SER A 197 3.26 11.51 -5.05
N ILE A 198 3.04 10.25 -5.44
CA ILE A 198 3.49 9.08 -4.67
C ILE A 198 5.01 8.94 -4.78
N LYS A 199 5.58 9.12 -5.98
CA LYS A 199 7.03 9.07 -6.23
C LYS A 199 7.75 10.20 -5.51
N GLU A 200 7.20 11.41 -5.53
CA GLU A 200 7.76 12.56 -4.81
C GLU A 200 7.80 12.29 -3.29
N LEU A 201 6.72 11.76 -2.72
CA LEU A 201 6.68 11.40 -1.30
C LEU A 201 7.65 10.26 -0.97
N TYR A 202 7.74 9.25 -1.85
CA TYR A 202 8.67 8.13 -1.69
C TYR A 202 10.12 8.63 -1.63
N GLU A 203 10.53 9.47 -2.57
CA GLU A 203 11.89 10.03 -2.60
C GLU A 203 12.17 10.95 -1.41
N ASP A 204 11.20 11.76 -0.96
CA ASP A 204 11.36 12.59 0.24
C ASP A 204 11.59 11.75 1.50
N VAL A 205 10.76 10.71 1.71
CA VAL A 205 10.89 9.80 2.86
C VAL A 205 12.18 8.99 2.77
N ARG A 206 12.50 8.44 1.59
CA ARG A 206 13.74 7.68 1.33
C ARG A 206 14.98 8.51 1.67
N ARG A 207 15.04 9.74 1.17
CA ARG A 207 16.15 10.67 1.43
C ARG A 207 16.30 11.00 2.91
N LYS A 208 15.20 11.33 3.61
CA LYS A 208 15.24 11.63 5.05
C LYS A 208 15.65 10.42 5.88
N ALA A 209 15.16 9.23 5.53
CA ALA A 209 15.49 7.98 6.22
C ALA A 209 16.97 7.62 6.06
N LEU A 210 17.50 7.71 4.84
CA LEU A 210 18.92 7.51 4.55
C LEU A 210 19.81 8.49 5.33
N MET A 211 19.48 9.78 5.28
CA MET A 211 20.19 10.80 6.03
C MET A 211 20.23 10.42 7.52
N ARG A 212 19.08 10.08 8.11
CA ARG A 212 19.02 9.65 9.51
C ARG A 212 19.90 8.42 9.79
N LEU A 213 19.89 7.42 8.90
CA LEU A 213 20.71 6.21 9.03
C LEU A 213 22.21 6.52 9.00
N GLU A 214 22.62 7.44 8.11
CA GLU A 214 24.00 7.90 8.00
C GLU A 214 24.46 8.57 9.30
N TYR A 215 23.65 9.48 9.83
CA TYR A 215 23.92 10.21 11.06
C TYR A 215 23.96 9.33 12.32
N GLU A 216 23.11 8.29 12.40
CA GLU A 216 23.18 7.31 13.49
C GLU A 216 24.37 6.35 13.37
N GLY A 217 25.16 6.44 12.29
CA GLY A 217 26.32 5.55 12.05
C GLY A 217 25.93 4.11 11.70
N LEU A 218 24.63 3.81 11.58
CA LEU A 218 24.12 2.46 11.36
C LEU A 218 24.30 1.97 9.92
N HIS A 219 24.55 2.86 8.97
CA HIS A 219 24.88 2.54 7.58
C HIS A 219 26.13 1.64 7.42
N LYS A 220 26.96 1.49 8.46
CA LYS A 220 28.15 0.62 8.50
C LYS A 220 27.91 -0.71 9.22
N ALA A 221 26.68 -0.99 9.67
CA ALA A 221 26.41 -2.20 10.44
C ALA A 221 26.59 -3.47 9.59
N GLU A 222 27.69 -4.20 9.83
CA GLU A 222 28.02 -5.43 9.08
C GLU A 222 26.91 -6.50 9.17
N ALA A 223 26.19 -6.57 10.29
CA ALA A 223 25.07 -7.50 10.45
C ALA A 223 23.91 -7.24 9.47
N ALA A 224 23.71 -6.00 9.02
CA ALA A 224 22.66 -5.63 8.07
C ALA A 224 23.17 -5.59 6.62
N PHE A 225 24.42 -5.15 6.41
CA PHE A 225 24.98 -4.80 5.11
C PHE A 225 26.14 -5.69 4.63
N GLY A 226 26.57 -6.66 5.43
CA GLY A 226 27.56 -7.65 5.02
C GLY A 226 27.05 -8.55 3.88
N ALA A 227 27.93 -9.41 3.33
CA ALA A 227 27.61 -10.24 2.17
C ALA A 227 26.41 -11.20 2.37
N SER A 228 26.13 -11.58 3.61
CA SER A 228 24.97 -12.40 4.02
C SER A 228 23.84 -11.59 4.66
N GLY A 229 23.98 -10.26 4.74
CA GLY A 229 23.00 -9.36 5.33
C GLY A 229 21.76 -9.21 4.45
N ARG A 230 20.58 -9.16 5.07
CA ARG A 230 19.28 -9.03 4.38
C ARG A 230 19.20 -7.80 3.47
N TYR A 231 19.97 -6.75 3.78
CA TYR A 231 20.00 -5.49 3.04
C TYR A 231 21.36 -5.24 2.39
N HIS A 232 22.10 -6.29 2.03
CA HIS A 232 23.37 -6.16 1.33
C HIS A 232 23.24 -5.17 0.15
N GLN A 233 24.01 -4.08 0.21
CA GLN A 233 23.99 -2.96 -0.75
C GLN A 233 22.68 -2.16 -0.87
N ASP A 234 21.74 -2.27 0.06
CA ASP A 234 20.49 -1.47 0.08
C ASP A 234 20.22 -0.78 1.44
N PRO A 235 21.03 0.25 1.81
CA PRO A 235 20.81 1.03 3.02
C PRO A 235 19.47 1.78 3.04
N ALA A 236 18.91 2.08 1.87
CA ALA A 236 17.65 2.80 1.75
C ALA A 236 16.48 1.93 2.21
N ALA A 237 16.41 0.68 1.74
CA ALA A 237 15.39 -0.26 2.19
C ALA A 237 15.49 -0.51 3.70
N TYR A 238 16.70 -0.67 4.25
CA TYR A 238 16.90 -0.81 5.69
C TYR A 238 16.36 0.41 6.47
N ALA A 239 16.72 1.62 6.03
CA ALA A 239 16.28 2.85 6.68
C ALA A 239 14.76 3.04 6.62
N MET A 240 14.13 2.76 5.47
CA MET A 240 12.68 2.87 5.29
C MET A 240 11.90 1.84 6.11
N GLU A 241 12.47 0.65 6.35
CA GLU A 241 11.87 -0.35 7.24
C GLU A 241 12.05 0.03 8.72
N ARG A 242 13.24 0.50 9.09
CA ARG A 242 13.62 0.85 10.47
C ARG A 242 12.89 2.07 11.01
N TYR A 243 12.69 3.11 10.20
CA TYR A 243 12.14 4.38 10.67
C TYR A 243 10.67 4.56 10.30
N ALA A 244 9.93 5.24 11.16
CA ALA A 244 8.54 5.61 10.93
C ALA A 244 8.45 7.09 10.53
N TYR A 245 7.77 7.34 9.41
CA TYR A 245 7.47 8.69 8.92
C TYR A 245 5.96 8.89 8.85
N TYR A 246 5.54 10.14 9.06
CA TYR A 246 4.16 10.58 9.16
C TYR A 246 3.96 11.84 8.33
N VAL A 247 2.75 12.10 7.84
CA VAL A 247 2.43 13.34 7.12
C VAL A 247 1.90 14.37 8.12
N CYS A 248 2.55 15.53 8.21
CA CYS A 248 2.08 16.62 9.06
C CYS A 248 0.78 17.21 8.51
N TYR A 249 -0.27 17.29 9.34
CA TYR A 249 -1.55 17.87 8.95
C TYR A 249 -1.45 19.34 8.52
N LYS A 250 -0.60 20.13 9.19
CA LYS A 250 -0.50 21.57 8.92
C LYS A 250 0.27 21.89 7.64
N CYS A 251 1.44 21.30 7.44
CA CYS A 251 2.33 21.64 6.32
C CYS A 251 2.41 20.58 5.22
N GLN A 252 1.74 19.43 5.39
CA GLN A 252 1.70 18.31 4.44
C GLN A 252 3.07 17.68 4.11
N LYS A 253 4.12 17.99 4.88
CA LYS A 253 5.45 17.39 4.75
C LYS A 253 5.58 16.13 5.59
N ALA A 254 6.37 15.17 5.11
CA ALA A 254 6.75 13.99 5.88
C ALA A 254 7.70 14.37 7.04
N TYR A 255 7.48 13.86 8.24
CA TYR A 255 8.37 14.04 9.39
C TYR A 255 8.64 12.72 10.10
N TYR A 256 9.78 12.67 10.78
CA TYR A 256 10.23 11.50 11.53
C TYR A 256 9.44 11.36 12.84
N GLY A 257 8.96 10.15 13.13
CA GLY A 257 8.22 9.84 14.35
C GLY A 257 8.80 8.67 15.14
N GLY A 258 10.11 8.45 15.08
CA GLY A 258 10.77 7.37 15.81
C GLY A 258 11.04 6.12 14.96
N GLU A 259 11.45 5.05 15.64
CA GLU A 259 11.67 3.75 15.01
C GLU A 259 10.37 2.96 14.86
N ALA A 260 10.24 2.25 13.75
CA ALA A 260 9.07 1.47 13.38
C ALA A 260 8.74 0.34 14.37
N ARG A 261 9.74 -0.19 15.10
CA ARG A 261 9.51 -1.23 16.13
C ARG A 261 8.60 -0.76 17.26
N CYS A 262 8.52 0.55 17.49
CA CYS A 262 7.60 1.15 18.45
C CYS A 262 6.15 1.24 17.93
N ASP A 263 5.93 0.98 16.64
CA ASP A 263 4.64 1.00 15.93
C ASP A 263 4.11 -0.43 15.63
N ALA A 264 4.93 -1.47 15.88
CA ALA A 264 4.65 -2.86 15.52
C ALA A 264 3.60 -3.56 16.41
N GLN A 265 3.06 -2.88 17.42
CA GLN A 265 2.03 -3.41 18.30
C GLN A 265 0.85 -2.44 18.32
N VAL A 266 -0.32 -2.95 17.92
CA VAL A 266 -1.65 -2.34 17.98
C VAL A 266 -2.06 -1.56 16.71
N GLY A 267 -2.79 -2.28 15.84
CA GLY A 267 -3.58 -1.71 14.77
C GLY A 267 -4.83 -1.03 15.32
N GLY A 268 -4.79 0.29 15.43
CA GLY A 268 -6.00 1.11 15.43
C GLY A 268 -6.26 1.57 14.00
N GLU A 269 -7.36 1.11 13.39
CA GLU A 269 -7.79 1.54 12.05
C GLU A 269 -8.25 3.01 12.02
N THR A 270 -8.48 3.61 13.18
CA THR A 270 -8.95 4.99 13.32
C THR A 270 -7.95 5.81 14.12
N PHE A 271 -7.44 6.86 13.49
CA PHE A 271 -6.65 7.92 14.13
C PHE A 271 -7.16 9.25 13.59
N ASP A 272 -7.00 10.33 14.37
CA ASP A 272 -7.31 11.67 13.88
C ASP A 272 -6.08 12.24 13.16
N PRO A 273 -6.13 12.49 11.84
CA PRO A 273 -5.02 13.06 11.11
C PRO A 273 -4.60 14.44 11.63
N THR A 274 -5.51 15.20 12.26
CA THR A 274 -5.22 16.55 12.79
C THR A 274 -4.20 16.53 13.92
N GLU A 275 -4.03 15.39 14.59
CA GLU A 275 -3.08 15.20 15.68
C GLU A 275 -1.65 14.88 15.19
N LEU A 276 -1.48 14.53 13.92
CA LEU A 276 -0.15 14.32 13.33
C LEU A 276 0.47 15.66 12.95
N VAL A 277 1.26 16.24 13.85
CA VAL A 277 1.91 17.54 13.65
C VAL A 277 3.41 17.41 13.87
N CYS A 278 4.20 17.85 12.88
CA CYS A 278 5.65 17.85 13.00
C CYS A 278 6.13 18.90 14.02
N GLY A 279 7.35 18.74 14.55
CA GLY A 279 7.91 19.65 15.55
C GLY A 279 7.96 21.12 15.08
N GLY A 280 8.21 21.37 13.79
CA GLY A 280 8.18 22.72 13.23
C GLY A 280 6.80 23.39 13.23
N CYS A 281 5.72 22.62 13.38
CA CYS A 281 4.33 23.09 13.36
C CYS A 281 3.66 23.06 14.76
N SER A 282 4.33 22.51 15.77
CA SER A 282 3.85 22.33 17.15
C SER A 282 4.66 23.14 18.17
N ASP A 283 5.11 24.35 17.79
CA ASP A 283 6.04 25.18 18.57
C ASP A 283 5.48 25.71 19.91
N VAL A 284 5.37 24.81 20.90
CA VAL A 284 4.95 25.11 22.27
C VAL A 284 6.12 25.53 23.18
N ALA A 285 7.35 25.25 22.76
CA ALA A 285 8.55 25.44 23.58
C ALA A 285 9.48 26.55 23.08
N ARG A 286 9.12 27.28 22.01
CA ARG A 286 9.98 28.26 21.32
C ARG A 286 11.34 27.64 20.99
N ALA A 287 11.29 26.46 20.36
CA ALA A 287 12.49 25.69 20.10
C ALA A 287 13.44 26.47 19.17
N GLN A 288 14.72 26.48 19.49
CA GLN A 288 15.71 27.10 18.61
C GLN A 288 15.76 26.34 17.28
N MET A 289 15.59 27.08 16.18
CA MET A 289 15.70 26.52 14.85
C MET A 289 17.15 26.12 14.57
N CYS A 290 17.33 24.98 13.91
CA CYS A 290 18.66 24.56 13.51
C CYS A 290 19.22 25.52 12.45
N PRO A 291 20.45 26.05 12.60
CA PRO A 291 21.04 26.91 11.57
C PRO A 291 21.21 26.20 10.21
N LYS A 292 21.42 24.88 10.22
CA LYS A 292 21.63 24.06 9.01
C LYS A 292 20.33 23.53 8.41
N HIS A 293 19.37 23.15 9.26
CA HIS A 293 18.19 22.39 8.82
C HIS A 293 16.84 23.01 9.22
N GLY A 294 16.86 24.25 9.73
CA GLY A 294 15.65 24.96 10.16
C GLY A 294 14.82 24.14 11.14
N ALA A 295 13.53 23.96 10.80
CA ALA A 295 12.57 23.18 11.57
C ALA A 295 12.30 21.78 10.98
N ASP A 296 12.95 21.41 9.85
CA ASP A 296 12.60 20.21 9.08
C ASP A 296 12.86 18.91 9.87
N PHE A 297 13.84 18.93 10.78
CA PHE A 297 14.17 17.81 11.67
C PHE A 297 13.98 18.17 13.14
N LEU A 298 13.16 19.18 13.43
CA LEU A 298 12.83 19.51 14.82
C LEU A 298 11.97 18.40 15.42
N GLU A 299 12.46 17.79 16.48
CA GLU A 299 11.80 16.72 17.20
C GLU A 299 11.40 17.17 18.61
N TYR A 300 10.31 16.60 19.12
CA TYR A 300 9.89 16.76 20.51
C TYR A 300 9.95 15.42 21.23
N LYS A 301 10.24 15.47 22.52
CA LYS A 301 10.14 14.31 23.41
C LYS A 301 8.66 14.10 23.76
N CYS A 302 8.25 12.84 23.86
CA CYS A 302 6.97 12.47 24.47
C CYS A 302 6.94 12.99 25.92
N ARG A 303 5.90 13.75 26.28
CA ARG A 303 5.74 14.30 27.62
C ARG A 303 5.84 13.23 28.71
N TYR A 304 5.36 12.02 28.41
CA TYR A 304 5.20 10.92 29.37
C TYR A 304 6.29 9.83 29.32
N CYS A 305 7.27 9.90 28.40
CA CYS A 305 8.38 8.93 28.37
C CYS A 305 9.61 9.44 27.61
N CYS A 306 10.71 8.70 27.65
CA CYS A 306 11.93 8.96 26.89
C CYS A 306 11.83 8.39 25.47
N SER A 307 10.87 8.87 24.69
CA SER A 307 10.71 8.53 23.27
C SER A 307 10.43 9.77 22.44
N VAL A 308 10.73 9.72 21.14
CA VAL A 308 10.36 10.79 20.20
C VAL A 308 8.84 10.82 20.06
N ALA A 309 8.28 12.03 20.05
CA ALA A 309 6.86 12.24 19.87
C ALA A 309 6.43 12.08 18.41
N VAL A 310 5.20 11.61 18.22
CA VAL A 310 4.55 11.42 16.92
C VAL A 310 3.31 12.30 16.84
N PHE A 311 2.51 12.31 17.90
CA PHE A 311 1.24 13.02 17.98
C PHE A 311 1.39 14.31 18.79
N PHE A 312 0.61 15.31 18.42
CA PHE A 312 0.44 16.57 19.13
C PHE A 312 -1.06 16.79 19.38
N CYS A 313 -1.50 16.49 20.59
CA CYS A 313 -2.90 16.51 20.97
C CYS A 313 -3.21 17.72 21.86
N PHE A 314 -4.48 18.11 21.88
CA PHE A 314 -5.01 19.15 22.76
C PHE A 314 -4.29 20.51 22.61
N GLY A 315 -3.65 20.75 21.47
CA GLY A 315 -2.88 21.96 21.17
C GLY A 315 -1.69 22.22 22.10
N THR A 316 -1.29 21.27 22.95
CA THR A 316 -0.33 21.52 24.03
C THR A 316 0.60 20.35 24.34
N THR A 317 0.27 19.12 23.95
CA THR A 317 0.93 17.93 24.50
C THR A 317 1.45 16.99 23.43
N HIS A 318 2.74 16.65 23.52
CA HIS A 318 3.40 15.70 22.62
C HIS A 318 3.36 14.26 23.16
N PHE A 319 2.94 13.30 22.33
CA PHE A 319 2.87 11.89 22.65
C PHE A 319 3.65 11.03 21.65
N CYS A 320 4.40 10.05 22.14
CA CYS A 320 4.75 8.90 21.31
C CYS A 320 3.51 8.01 21.13
N LYS A 321 3.50 7.18 20.08
CA LYS A 321 2.33 6.34 19.79
C LYS A 321 1.86 5.49 20.98
N PRO A 322 2.71 4.72 21.69
CA PRO A 322 2.19 3.88 22.77
C PRO A 322 1.60 4.68 23.94
N CYS A 323 2.08 5.90 24.20
CA CYS A 323 1.48 6.79 25.19
C CYS A 323 0.21 7.48 24.67
N HIS A 324 0.11 7.73 23.36
CA HIS A 324 -1.10 8.23 22.71
C HIS A 324 -2.22 7.18 22.76
N ASP A 325 -1.93 5.92 22.44
CA ASP A 325 -2.93 4.83 22.52
C ASP A 325 -3.47 4.62 23.95
N ASP A 326 -2.72 5.02 24.97
CA ASP A 326 -3.07 4.91 26.40
C ASP A 326 -3.26 6.30 27.05
N PHE A 327 -3.59 7.32 26.26
CA PHE A 327 -3.57 8.72 26.71
C PHE A 327 -4.51 8.95 27.91
N HIS A 328 -5.68 8.29 27.93
CA HIS A 328 -6.64 8.38 29.02
C HIS A 328 -6.02 8.02 30.37
N ARG A 329 -5.11 7.04 30.41
CA ARG A 329 -4.46 6.63 31.66
C ARG A 329 -3.24 7.49 31.93
N VAL A 330 -2.33 7.66 30.97
CA VAL A 330 -1.06 8.35 31.22
C VAL A 330 -1.23 9.83 31.56
N THR A 331 -2.29 10.48 31.06
CA THR A 331 -2.59 11.89 31.38
C THR A 331 -3.16 12.08 32.79
N THR A 332 -3.75 11.03 33.38
CA THR A 332 -4.32 11.08 34.74
C THR A 332 -3.30 10.82 35.85
N ILE A 333 -2.12 10.28 35.52
CA ILE A 333 -1.08 9.98 36.51
C ILE A 333 -0.51 11.32 37.02
N PRO A 334 -0.52 11.57 38.35
CA PRO A 334 0.08 12.76 38.92
C PRO A 334 1.56 12.87 38.56
N LYS A 335 2.04 14.10 38.32
CA LYS A 335 3.43 14.33 37.87
C LYS A 335 4.48 13.70 38.80
N GLY A 336 4.23 13.68 40.11
CA GLY A 336 5.13 13.08 41.12
C GLY A 336 5.19 11.55 41.09
N GLU A 337 4.25 10.89 40.40
CA GLU A 337 4.16 9.43 40.28
C GLU A 337 4.61 8.91 38.90
N LEU A 338 4.97 9.82 37.99
CA LEU A 338 5.52 9.44 36.69
C LEU A 338 6.93 8.86 36.85
N PRO A 339 7.32 7.87 36.02
CA PRO A 339 8.65 7.29 36.07
C PRO A 339 9.73 8.34 35.78
N SER A 340 10.83 8.26 36.53
CA SER A 340 12.02 9.07 36.28
C SER A 340 12.79 8.55 35.06
N CYS A 341 13.63 9.40 34.49
CA CYS A 341 14.55 8.97 33.44
C CYS A 341 15.45 7.83 33.98
N PRO A 342 15.59 6.69 33.27
CA PRO A 342 15.02 6.38 31.95
C PRO A 342 13.55 5.90 32.01
N ALA A 343 12.66 6.67 31.37
CA ALA A 343 11.22 6.39 31.35
C ALA A 343 10.80 5.72 30.04
N GLY A 344 10.15 4.57 30.15
CA GLY A 344 9.55 3.83 29.05
C GLY A 344 8.11 4.29 28.77
N PRO A 345 7.54 3.96 27.59
CA PRO A 345 6.16 4.30 27.27
C PRO A 345 5.15 3.68 28.26
N LYS A 346 3.93 4.22 28.29
CA LYS A 346 2.84 3.75 29.18
C LYS A 346 3.24 3.74 30.66
N ALA A 347 3.95 4.78 31.11
CA ALA A 347 4.40 4.97 32.48
C ALA A 347 5.24 3.80 33.05
N LYS A 348 6.08 3.19 32.22
CA LYS A 348 6.96 2.11 32.63
C LYS A 348 8.33 2.66 33.05
N GLN A 349 8.84 2.28 34.22
CA GLN A 349 10.23 2.54 34.59
C GLN A 349 11.16 1.58 33.82
N LEU A 350 12.19 2.10 33.15
CA LEU A 350 13.22 1.27 32.53
C LEU A 350 14.37 1.03 33.52
N GLU A 351 15.12 -0.04 33.26
CA GLU A 351 16.33 -0.39 34.01
C GLU A 351 17.54 0.42 33.47
N GLY A 352 18.51 0.67 34.35
CA GLY A 352 19.73 1.42 34.04
C GLY A 352 19.59 2.93 34.25
N ASP A 353 20.69 3.65 33.99
CA ASP A 353 20.80 5.09 34.23
C ASP A 353 20.87 5.91 32.93
N GLU A 354 20.96 5.24 31.77
CA GLU A 354 21.12 5.90 30.48
C GLU A 354 19.76 6.22 29.83
N CYS A 355 19.56 7.49 29.48
CA CYS A 355 18.36 7.92 28.78
C CYS A 355 18.31 7.32 27.35
N PRO A 356 17.20 6.69 26.93
CA PRO A 356 17.04 6.19 25.54
C PRO A 356 17.14 7.27 24.45
N LEU A 357 17.02 8.55 24.81
CA LEU A 357 17.18 9.68 23.89
C LEU A 357 18.59 10.29 23.92
N HIS A 358 19.49 9.75 24.76
CA HIS A 358 20.87 10.19 24.98
C HIS A 358 21.02 11.71 25.16
N VAL A 359 20.06 12.34 25.85
CA VAL A 359 20.01 13.78 26.08
C VAL A 359 19.54 14.09 27.49
N LYS A 360 20.07 15.15 28.10
CA LYS A 360 19.54 15.69 29.35
C LYS A 360 18.24 16.43 29.05
N HIS A 361 17.18 16.07 29.77
CA HIS A 361 15.86 16.66 29.60
C HIS A 361 15.19 16.90 30.96
N PRO A 362 14.14 17.75 31.02
CA PRO A 362 13.35 17.97 32.24
C PRO A 362 12.65 16.69 32.72
N SER A 363 12.01 16.78 33.89
CA SER A 363 11.28 15.65 34.48
C SER A 363 10.16 15.13 33.56
N THR A 364 9.85 13.84 33.66
CA THR A 364 8.70 13.27 32.95
C THR A 364 7.43 14.02 33.36
N GLY A 365 6.57 14.35 32.38
CA GLY A 365 5.42 15.23 32.56
C GLY A 365 5.63 16.66 32.06
N GLU A 366 6.80 17.00 31.52
CA GLU A 366 7.12 18.30 30.92
C GLU A 366 7.39 18.20 29.41
N GLU A 367 6.95 19.22 28.67
CA GLU A 367 7.23 19.37 27.25
C GLU A 367 8.72 19.70 27.04
N PHE A 368 9.33 19.08 26.04
CA PHE A 368 10.74 19.30 25.75
C PHE A 368 11.05 19.16 24.26
N ALA A 369 11.54 20.25 23.67
CA ALA A 369 12.09 20.23 22.33
C ALA A 369 13.46 19.57 22.36
N LEU A 370 13.62 18.51 21.57
CA LEU A 370 14.88 17.79 21.43
C LEU A 370 15.87 18.54 20.53
N GLY A 371 15.39 19.53 19.78
CA GLY A 371 16.13 20.21 18.74
C GLY A 371 16.18 19.39 17.45
N CYS A 372 17.21 19.64 16.65
CA CYS A 372 17.41 18.95 15.38
C CYS A 372 17.83 17.49 15.59
N GLY A 373 16.97 16.54 15.22
CA GLY A 373 17.23 15.10 15.36
C GLY A 373 18.49 14.61 14.64
N ILE A 374 18.89 15.34 13.58
CA ILE A 374 20.13 15.08 12.84
C ILE A 374 21.37 15.61 13.58
N CYS A 375 21.31 16.82 14.13
CA CYS A 375 22.47 17.46 14.76
C CYS A 375 22.71 17.01 16.20
N ARG A 376 21.71 16.38 16.83
CA ARG A 376 21.76 15.98 18.25
C ARG A 376 22.73 14.83 18.52
N ASN A 377 23.11 14.04 17.51
CA ASN A 377 24.04 12.92 17.69
C ASN A 377 25.42 13.33 17.13
N PRO A 378 26.33 13.88 17.95
CA PRO A 378 27.50 14.62 17.47
C PRO A 378 28.70 13.73 17.11
N HIS A 379 28.53 12.41 16.94
CA HIS A 379 29.62 11.51 16.56
C HIS A 379 30.19 11.72 15.15
N THR A 380 29.78 12.77 14.45
CA THR A 380 30.30 13.15 13.12
C THR A 380 30.45 14.66 12.98
N PHE A 381 31.29 15.29 13.81
CA PHE A 381 32.22 16.36 13.40
C PHE A 381 33.43 16.39 14.31
#